data_AF-A0A2L0UGC4-F1
#
_entry.id   AF-A0A2L0UGC4-F1
#
_cell.length_a   1.000
_cell.length_b   1.000
_cell.length_c   1.000
_cell.angle_alpha   90.00
_cell.angle_beta   90.00
_cell.angle_gamma   90.00
#
_symmetry.space_group_name_H-M   'P 1'
#
loop_
_entity.id
_entity.type
_entity.pdbx_description
1 polymer ?
#
loop_
_entity_poly.entity_id
_entity_poly.type
_entity_poly.pdbx_seq_one_letter_code
_entity_poly.pdbx_strand_id
1 'polypeptide(L)'
;MTAVAGARTDLQAHRDSIRFPEDELVRELREILGAKLVAYLGSVKETRAVRQWADGERRPSADVVQRLRDAYHVAALLRQCDAAPVVQAWFMGMNPQLDDVPPARLLREGRLEDAGPAVLAAARAFAAAG
;
A
#
# COMPACT_ATOMS: atom_id res chain seq x y z
N MET A 1 0.69 27.17 -0.63
CA MET A 1 1.92 26.37 -0.82
C MET A 1 1.73 24.87 -0.62
N THR A 2 0.57 24.41 -0.14
CA THR A 2 0.29 23.02 0.26
C THR A 2 0.15 22.04 -0.92
N ALA A 3 -0.47 22.46 -2.04
CA ALA A 3 -0.71 21.56 -3.19
C ALA A 3 0.58 21.06 -3.89
N VAL A 4 1.62 21.90 -3.98
CA VAL A 4 2.89 21.56 -4.67
C VAL A 4 3.74 20.59 -3.83
N ALA A 5 3.60 20.63 -2.50
CA ALA A 5 4.27 19.68 -1.61
C ALA A 5 3.67 18.27 -1.77
N GLY A 6 2.34 18.15 -1.75
CA GLY A 6 1.66 16.85 -1.93
C GLY A 6 1.99 16.16 -3.26
N ALA A 7 2.05 16.92 -4.37
CA ALA A 7 2.40 16.38 -5.68
C ALA A 7 3.84 15.84 -5.76
N ARG A 8 4.80 16.53 -5.11
CA ARG A 8 6.20 16.07 -5.08
C ARG A 8 6.37 14.77 -4.30
N THR A 9 5.64 14.63 -3.20
CA THR A 9 5.80 13.43 -2.38
C THR A 9 5.01 12.23 -2.89
N ASP A 10 3.87 12.47 -3.55
CA ASP A 10 3.19 11.43 -4.33
C ASP A 10 4.12 10.85 -5.42
N LEU A 11 4.82 11.71 -6.16
CA LEU A 11 5.79 11.27 -7.15
C LEU A 11 6.94 10.47 -6.52
N GLN A 12 7.37 10.83 -5.31
CA GLN A 12 8.40 10.08 -4.58
C GLN A 12 7.90 8.69 -4.19
N ALA A 13 6.69 8.60 -3.60
CA ALA A 13 6.08 7.33 -3.23
C ALA A 13 5.88 6.42 -4.46
N HIS A 14 5.48 6.99 -5.61
CA HIS A 14 5.39 6.27 -6.88
C HIS A 14 6.76 5.76 -7.35
N ARG A 15 7.77 6.63 -7.33
CA ARG A 15 9.13 6.29 -7.76
C ARG A 15 9.70 5.14 -6.93
N ASP A 16 9.53 5.20 -5.62
CA ASP A 16 10.03 4.19 -4.71
C ASP A 16 9.25 2.89 -4.89
N SER A 17 7.92 2.97 -5.09
CA SER A 17 7.08 1.80 -5.37
C SER A 17 7.49 1.04 -6.63
N ILE A 18 8.05 1.69 -7.66
CA ILE A 18 8.51 1.00 -8.88
C ILE A 18 9.99 0.62 -8.84
N ARG A 19 10.82 1.35 -8.10
CA ARG A 19 12.28 1.15 -8.10
C ARG A 19 12.75 0.16 -7.04
N PHE A 20 12.02 -0.01 -5.95
CA PHE A 20 12.45 -0.93 -4.92
C PHE A 20 12.53 -2.36 -5.44
N PRO A 21 13.60 -3.10 -5.08
CA PRO A 21 13.60 -4.55 -5.19
C PRO A 21 12.48 -5.13 -4.30
N GLU A 22 12.02 -6.33 -4.63
CA GLU A 22 10.83 -6.94 -4.01
C GLU A 22 10.98 -7.14 -2.50
N ASP A 23 12.19 -7.44 -2.03
CA ASP A 23 12.48 -7.65 -0.61
C ASP A 23 12.45 -6.32 0.17
N GLU A 24 13.04 -5.25 -0.38
CA GLU A 24 12.98 -3.90 0.20
C GLU A 24 11.54 -3.37 0.22
N LEU A 25 10.79 -3.55 -0.88
CA LEU A 25 9.37 -3.21 -0.96
C LEU A 25 8.56 -3.86 0.18
N VAL A 26 8.81 -5.14 0.43
CA VAL A 26 8.12 -5.88 1.50
C VAL A 26 8.57 -5.42 2.88
N ARG A 27 9.86 -5.11 3.10
CA ARG A 27 10.36 -4.55 4.36
C ARG A 27 9.64 -3.24 4.68
N GLU A 28 9.66 -2.28 3.77
CA GLU A 28 9.06 -0.96 3.96
C GLU A 28 7.55 -1.04 4.20
N LEU A 29 6.84 -1.88 3.42
CA LEU A 29 5.42 -2.13 3.65
C LEU A 29 5.12 -2.71 5.04
N ARG A 30 5.98 -3.60 5.55
CA ARG A 30 5.78 -4.19 6.88
C ARG A 30 5.94 -3.15 7.98
N GLU A 31 6.84 -2.19 7.83
CA GLU A 31 7.02 -1.10 8.80
C GLU A 31 5.80 -0.17 8.86
N ILE A 32 5.11 0.04 7.72
CA ILE A 32 3.94 0.91 7.67
C ILE A 32 2.65 0.17 8.05
N LEU A 33 2.41 -1.00 7.45
CA LEU A 33 1.13 -1.72 7.54
C LEU A 33 1.14 -2.90 8.52
N GLY A 34 2.31 -3.34 8.94
CA GLY A 34 2.49 -4.54 9.76
C GLY A 34 2.40 -5.84 8.95
N ALA A 35 3.09 -6.87 9.44
CA ALA A 35 3.24 -8.15 8.73
C ALA A 35 1.92 -8.87 8.41
N LYS A 36 0.89 -8.74 9.26
CA LYS A 36 -0.42 -9.40 9.05
C LYS A 36 -1.17 -8.80 7.85
N LEU A 37 -1.17 -7.48 7.72
CA LEU A 37 -1.86 -6.82 6.62
C LEU A 37 -1.12 -7.03 5.30
N VAL A 38 0.22 -7.02 5.33
CA VAL A 38 1.05 -7.39 4.17
C VAL A 38 0.80 -8.86 3.76
N ALA A 39 0.63 -9.78 4.70
CA ALA A 39 0.29 -11.17 4.41
C ALA A 39 -1.09 -11.29 3.73
N TYR A 40 -2.07 -10.54 4.24
CA TYR A 40 -3.40 -10.45 3.66
C TYR A 40 -3.36 -9.93 2.21
N LEU A 41 -2.66 -8.81 1.98
CA LEU A 41 -2.46 -8.25 0.63
C LEU A 41 -1.71 -9.24 -0.27
N GLY A 42 -0.71 -9.93 0.26
CA GLY A 42 0.05 -10.96 -0.48
C GLY A 42 -0.70 -12.26 -0.75
N SER A 43 -1.98 -12.38 -0.36
CA SER A 43 -2.77 -13.61 -0.46
C SER A 43 -2.10 -14.84 0.19
N VAL A 44 -1.28 -14.62 1.21
CA VAL A 44 -0.60 -15.69 1.97
C VAL A 44 -1.23 -15.84 3.36
N LYS A 45 -1.28 -17.08 3.84
CA LYS A 45 -1.91 -17.40 5.13
C LYS A 45 -1.06 -16.98 6.34
N GLU A 46 0.26 -16.94 6.18
CA GLU A 46 1.19 -16.81 7.29
C GLU A 46 2.18 -15.66 7.08
N THR A 47 2.48 -14.94 8.17
CA THR A 47 3.48 -13.85 8.18
C THR A 47 4.90 -14.35 7.94
N ARG A 48 5.16 -15.66 8.08
CA ARG A 48 6.43 -16.27 7.70
C ARG A 48 6.75 -16.09 6.22
N ALA A 49 5.76 -16.18 5.33
CA ALA A 49 5.99 -15.95 3.91
C ALA A 49 6.43 -14.51 3.63
N VAL A 50 5.79 -13.55 4.31
CA VAL A 50 6.15 -12.13 4.26
C VAL A 50 7.56 -11.87 4.79
N ARG A 51 7.97 -12.57 5.86
CA ARG A 51 9.35 -12.52 6.34
C ARG A 51 10.34 -13.05 5.30
N GLN A 52 10.08 -14.19 4.68
CA GLN A 52 10.96 -14.77 3.65
C GLN A 52 11.08 -13.87 2.42
N TRP A 53 10.01 -13.15 2.06
CA TRP A 53 10.08 -12.14 1.02
C TRP A 53 10.96 -10.96 1.43
N ALA A 54 10.74 -10.43 2.63
CA ALA A 54 11.57 -9.35 3.18
C ALA A 54 13.05 -9.75 3.32
N ASP A 55 13.35 -11.02 3.61
CA ASP A 55 14.72 -11.53 3.76
C ASP A 55 15.34 -11.91 2.40
N GLY A 56 14.58 -11.83 1.29
CA GLY A 56 15.02 -12.20 -0.07
C GLY A 56 15.14 -13.71 -0.30
N GLU A 57 14.76 -14.54 0.68
CA GLU A 57 14.80 -16.01 0.61
C GLU A 57 13.77 -16.59 -0.36
N ARG A 58 12.67 -15.86 -0.58
CA ARG A 58 11.58 -16.24 -1.48
C ARG A 58 11.11 -15.01 -2.25
N ARG A 59 10.66 -15.20 -3.49
CA ARG A 59 10.00 -14.14 -4.27
C ARG A 59 8.48 -14.29 -4.27
N PRO A 60 7.72 -13.19 -4.16
CA PRO A 60 6.29 -13.19 -4.46
C PRO A 60 6.04 -13.41 -5.97
N SER A 61 4.80 -13.77 -6.35
CA SER A 61 4.43 -13.81 -7.77
C SER A 61 4.28 -12.40 -8.33
N ALA A 62 4.31 -12.26 -9.67
CA ALA A 62 4.18 -10.97 -10.34
C ALA A 62 2.92 -10.20 -9.92
N ASP A 63 1.76 -10.87 -9.86
CA ASP A 63 0.49 -10.25 -9.43
C ASP A 63 0.56 -9.76 -7.99
N VAL A 64 1.22 -10.53 -7.11
CA VAL A 64 1.42 -10.12 -5.71
C VAL A 64 2.36 -8.91 -5.66
N VAL A 65 3.46 -8.92 -6.41
CA VAL A 65 4.37 -7.77 -6.50
C VAL A 65 3.61 -6.53 -6.95
N GLN A 66 2.82 -6.60 -8.01
CA GLN A 66 2.06 -5.45 -8.50
C GLN A 66 1.13 -4.89 -7.43
N ARG A 67 0.35 -5.77 -6.78
CA ARG A 67 -0.54 -5.36 -5.68
C ARG A 67 0.22 -4.73 -4.51
N LEU A 68 1.39 -5.27 -4.15
CA LEU A 68 2.21 -4.71 -3.09
C LEU A 68 2.80 -3.35 -3.50
N ARG A 69 3.16 -3.14 -4.77
CA ARG A 69 3.59 -1.83 -5.26
C ARG A 69 2.47 -0.80 -5.17
N ASP A 70 1.25 -1.16 -5.56
CA ASP A 70 0.08 -0.28 -5.43
C ASP A 70 -0.20 0.05 -3.95
N ALA A 71 -0.18 -0.96 -3.08
CA ALA A 71 -0.34 -0.77 -1.64
C ALA A 71 0.77 0.10 -1.04
N TYR A 72 2.02 -0.07 -1.47
CA TYR A 72 3.14 0.73 -0.97
C TYR A 72 3.01 2.19 -1.40
N HIS A 73 2.68 2.46 -2.67
CA HIS A 73 2.47 3.81 -3.15
C HIS A 73 1.44 4.55 -2.29
N VAL A 74 0.31 3.90 -2.02
CA VAL A 74 -0.76 4.43 -1.15
C VAL A 74 -0.27 4.61 0.29
N ALA A 75 0.37 3.59 0.87
CA ALA A 75 0.82 3.62 2.26
C ALA A 75 1.90 4.69 2.49
N ALA A 76 2.87 4.81 1.59
CA ALA A 76 3.92 5.82 1.62
C ALA A 76 3.38 7.23 1.34
N LEU A 77 2.31 7.38 0.55
CA LEU A 77 1.61 8.65 0.41
C LEU A 77 1.02 9.09 1.76
N LEU A 78 0.24 8.23 2.40
CA LEU A 78 -0.45 8.56 3.65
C LEU A 78 0.51 8.73 4.84
N ARG A 79 1.60 7.95 4.88
CA ARG A 79 2.58 7.97 5.99
C ARG A 79 3.29 9.30 6.18
N GLN A 80 3.21 10.21 5.20
CA GLN A 80 3.80 11.54 5.28
C GLN A 80 3.06 12.47 6.24
N CYS A 81 1.74 12.36 6.29
CA CYS A 81 0.88 13.19 7.13
C CYS A 81 0.46 12.43 8.40
N ASP A 82 0.36 11.10 8.30
CA ASP A 82 -0.20 10.26 9.33
C ASP A 82 0.78 9.23 9.89
N ALA A 83 0.57 8.84 11.15
CA ALA A 83 1.32 7.77 11.79
C ALA A 83 0.91 6.40 11.23
N ALA A 84 1.83 5.42 11.29
CA ALA A 84 1.59 4.06 10.79
C ALA A 84 0.26 3.41 11.27
N PRO A 85 -0.16 3.54 12.55
CA PRO A 85 -1.45 3.01 12.99
C PRO A 85 -2.67 3.61 12.28
N VAL A 86 -2.61 4.90 11.92
CA VAL A 86 -3.69 5.59 11.17
C VAL A 86 -3.73 5.08 9.73
N VAL A 87 -2.57 4.97 9.08
CA VAL A 87 -2.47 4.39 7.73
C VAL A 87 -3.00 2.96 7.72
N GLN A 88 -2.62 2.15 8.71
CA GLN A 88 -3.12 0.80 8.85
C GLN A 88 -4.65 0.76 9.02
N ALA A 89 -5.20 1.61 9.90
CA ALA A 89 -6.64 1.71 10.10
C ALA A 89 -7.37 2.14 8.82
N TRP A 90 -6.81 3.08 8.04
CA TRP A 90 -7.37 3.52 6.77
C TRP A 90 -7.46 2.38 5.75
N PHE A 91 -6.44 1.52 5.67
CA PHE A 91 -6.46 0.34 4.78
C PHE A 91 -7.51 -0.70 5.16
N MET A 92 -7.83 -0.81 6.46
CA MET A 92 -8.76 -1.81 7.00
C MET A 92 -10.20 -1.28 7.13
N GLY A 93 -10.36 0.03 7.23
CA GLY A 93 -11.65 0.70 7.41
C GLY A 93 -12.47 0.79 6.13
N MET A 94 -13.78 0.88 6.27
CA MET A 94 -14.68 1.19 5.15
C MET A 94 -14.33 2.57 4.59
N ASN A 95 -14.26 2.67 3.27
CA ASN A 95 -13.93 3.91 2.59
C ASN A 95 -15.12 4.34 1.71
N PRO A 96 -15.81 5.44 2.02
CA PRO A 96 -16.96 5.91 1.25
C PRO A 96 -16.64 6.28 -0.20
N GLN A 97 -15.38 6.55 -0.53
CA GLN A 97 -14.96 6.81 -1.91
C GLN A 97 -14.75 5.53 -2.72
N LEU A 98 -14.79 4.36 -2.06
CA LEU A 98 -14.59 3.04 -2.64
C LEU A 98 -15.84 2.17 -2.42
N ASP A 99 -17.03 2.76 -2.48
CA ASP A 99 -18.32 2.08 -2.25
C ASP A 99 -18.37 1.32 -0.90
N ASP A 100 -17.79 1.93 0.14
CA ASP A 100 -17.63 1.37 1.49
C ASP A 100 -16.80 0.07 1.55
N VAL A 101 -16.07 -0.25 0.48
CA VAL A 101 -15.13 -1.38 0.46
C VAL A 101 -13.81 -0.97 1.11
N PRO A 102 -13.26 -1.77 2.04
CA PRO A 102 -11.94 -1.51 2.60
C PRO A 102 -10.84 -1.50 1.52
N PRO A 103 -9.92 -0.52 1.51
CA PRO A 103 -8.85 -0.43 0.53
C PRO A 103 -8.02 -1.72 0.39
N ALA A 104 -7.68 -2.36 1.51
CA ALA A 104 -6.92 -3.61 1.49
C ALA A 104 -7.68 -4.74 0.79
N ARG A 105 -9.01 -4.81 1.00
CA ARG A 105 -9.87 -5.80 0.36
C ARG A 105 -9.98 -5.55 -1.13
N LEU A 106 -10.20 -4.30 -1.53
CA LEU A 106 -10.31 -3.92 -2.94
C LEU A 106 -9.02 -4.26 -3.71
N LEU A 107 -7.84 -3.97 -3.14
CA LEU A 107 -6.56 -4.36 -3.74
C LEU A 107 -6.37 -5.88 -3.83
N ARG A 108 -6.86 -6.62 -2.83
CA ARG A 108 -6.70 -8.08 -2.78
C ARG A 108 -7.63 -8.80 -3.76
N GLU A 109 -8.89 -8.40 -3.79
CA GLU A 109 -9.97 -9.13 -4.46
C GLU A 109 -10.35 -8.52 -5.81
N GLY A 110 -10.11 -7.22 -6.01
CA GLY A 110 -10.40 -6.50 -7.25
C GLY A 110 -9.36 -6.73 -8.34
N ARG A 111 -9.71 -6.30 -9.57
CA ARG A 111 -8.76 -6.27 -10.68
C ARG A 111 -7.74 -5.16 -10.43
N LEU A 112 -6.45 -5.48 -10.48
CA LEU A 112 -5.39 -4.52 -10.13
C LEU A 112 -5.40 -3.27 -11.02
N GLU A 113 -5.77 -3.42 -12.30
CA GLU A 113 -5.94 -2.35 -13.28
C GLU A 113 -6.97 -1.28 -12.86
N ASP A 114 -7.99 -1.66 -12.09
CA ASP A 114 -9.04 -0.76 -11.60
C ASP A 114 -8.81 -0.37 -10.13
N ALA A 115 -8.47 -1.37 -9.31
CA ALA A 115 -8.36 -1.23 -7.86
C ALA A 115 -7.20 -0.33 -7.45
N GLY A 116 -6.03 -0.47 -8.09
CA GLY A 116 -4.86 0.36 -7.80
C GLY A 116 -5.15 1.86 -7.97
N PRO A 117 -5.59 2.30 -9.17
CA PRO A 117 -5.95 3.69 -9.43
C PRO A 117 -7.07 4.23 -8.51
N ALA A 118 -8.11 3.43 -8.25
CA ALA A 118 -9.22 3.84 -7.39
C ALA A 118 -8.76 4.09 -5.94
N VAL A 119 -8.00 3.16 -5.37
CA VAL A 119 -7.48 3.28 -3.99
C VAL A 119 -6.51 4.45 -3.87
N LEU A 120 -5.66 4.65 -4.88
CA LEU A 120 -4.74 5.78 -4.92
C LEU A 120 -5.48 7.13 -4.99
N ALA A 121 -6.55 7.23 -5.79
CA ALA A 121 -7.37 8.43 -5.86
C ALA A 121 -8.02 8.75 -4.51
N ALA A 122 -8.57 7.73 -3.82
CA ALA A 122 -9.13 7.89 -2.47
C ALA A 122 -8.06 8.33 -1.45
N ALA A 123 -6.85 7.78 -1.54
CA ALA A 123 -5.74 8.16 -0.66
C ALA A 123 -5.29 9.62 -0.86
N ARG A 124 -5.24 10.11 -2.11
CA ARG A 124 -4.97 11.53 -2.39
C ARG A 124 -6.03 12.43 -1.78
N ALA A 125 -7.31 12.06 -1.91
CA ALA A 125 -8.40 12.83 -1.34
C ALA A 125 -8.33 12.87 0.19
N PHE A 126 -8.02 11.73 0.83
CA PHE A 126 -7.79 11.68 2.28
C PHE A 126 -6.62 12.56 2.71
N ALA A 127 -5.46 12.45 2.05
CA ALA A 127 -4.28 13.24 2.36
C ALA A 127 -4.46 14.76 2.11
N ALA A 128 -5.36 15.15 1.21
CA ALA A 128 -5.69 16.56 0.94
C ALA A 128 -6.69 17.15 1.95
N ALA A 129 -7.46 16.30 2.63
CA ALA A 129 -8.49 16.71 3.60
C ALA A 129 -8.00 16.78 5.05
N GLY A 130 -6.84 16.17 5.35
CA GLY A 130 -6.17 16.24 6.66
C GLY A 130 -5.13 17.34 6.77
#